data_AF-A0A0Q0XSH3-F1
#
_entry.id   AF-A0A0Q0XSH3-F1
#
_cell.length_a   1.000
_cell.length_b   1.000
_cell.length_c   1.000
_cell.angle_alpha   90.00
_cell.angle_beta   90.00
_cell.angle_gamma   90.00
#
_symmetry.space_group_name_H-M   'P 1'
#
loop_
_entity.id
_entity.type
_entity.pdbx_description
1 polymer ?
#
loop_
_entity_poly.entity_id
_entity_poly.type
_entity_poly.pdbx_seq_one_letter_code
_entity_poly.pdbx_strand_id
1 'polypeptide(L)' 'MTTPVAQPRQRSISFPLTARRAALGLTALLSLLLLYFIGVDQGATSLFGSDTHLHEFVHDARHFLGFPCH' A
#
# COMPACT_ATOMS: atom_id res chain seq x y z
N MET A 1 43.96 17.72 33.99
CA MET A 1 43.48 17.86 32.59
C MET A 1 42.17 17.12 32.47
N THR A 2 41.05 17.81 32.37
CA THR A 2 39.73 17.22 32.11
C THR A 2 39.37 17.52 30.66
N THR A 3 39.22 16.48 29.85
CA THR A 3 38.80 16.62 28.45
C THR A 3 37.28 16.74 28.39
N PRO A 4 36.73 17.66 27.57
CA PRO A 4 35.29 17.73 27.37
C PRO A 4 34.82 16.51 26.58
N VAL A 5 33.85 15.78 27.14
CA VAL A 5 33.12 14.71 26.43
C VAL A 5 32.16 15.36 25.45
N ALA A 6 32.25 15.00 24.17
CA ALA A 6 31.35 15.48 23.15
C ALA A 6 29.97 14.81 23.30
N GLN A 7 28.96 15.61 23.63
CA GLN A 7 27.57 15.15 23.76
C GLN A 7 26.98 14.88 22.36
N PRO A 8 26.40 13.69 22.09
CA PRO A 8 25.75 13.41 20.82
C PRO A 8 24.52 14.31 20.66
N ARG A 9 24.50 15.10 19.59
CA ARG A 9 23.39 16.03 19.30
C ARG A 9 22.23 15.26 18.68
N GLN A 10 21.22 14.95 19.49
CA GLN A 10 20.01 14.30 19.04
C GLN A 10 19.20 15.26 18.16
N ARG A 11 19.17 15.00 16.85
CA ARG A 11 18.35 15.78 15.89
C ARG A 11 16.92 15.22 15.91
N SER A 12 15.99 15.97 16.48
CA SER A 12 14.57 15.69 16.32
C SER A 12 14.14 16.03 14.90
N ILE A 13 13.66 15.05 14.14
CA ILE A 13 13.02 15.29 12.84
C ILE A 13 11.60 15.78 13.12
N SER A 14 11.34 17.05 12.88
CA SER A 14 10.00 17.62 12.96
C SER A 14 9.26 17.39 11.63
N PHE A 15 8.28 16.49 11.64
CA PHE A 15 7.38 16.33 10.50
C PHE A 15 6.27 17.38 10.57
N PRO A 16 6.09 18.22 9.54
CA PRO A 16 5.00 19.19 9.54
C PRO A 16 3.65 18.44 9.54
N LEU A 17 2.67 18.98 10.26
CA LEU A 17 1.33 18.39 10.36
C LEU A 17 0.69 18.17 8.99
N THR A 18 0.94 19.07 8.04
CA THR A 18 0.47 18.95 6.65
C THR A 18 1.04 17.71 5.96
N ALA A 19 2.34 17.41 6.14
CA ALA A 19 2.93 16.21 5.55
C ALA A 19 2.38 14.93 6.19
N ARG A 20 2.16 14.93 7.51
CA ARG A 20 1.52 13.79 8.20
C ARG A 20 0.08 13.55 7.72
N ARG A 21 -0.70 14.63 7.55
CA ARG A 21 -2.07 14.56 7.01
C ARG A 21 -2.07 14.05 5.56
N ALA A 22 -1.16 14.54 4.73
CA ALA A 22 -1.01 14.08 3.36
C ALA A 22 -0.64 12.60 3.29
N ALA A 23 0.34 12.16 4.11
CA ALA A 23 0.72 10.76 4.19
C ALA A 23 -0.46 9.88 4.62
N LEU A 24 -1.17 10.25 5.69
CA LEU A 24 -2.35 9.51 6.15
C LEU A 24 -3.46 9.48 5.11
N GLY A 25 -3.74 10.60 4.45
CA GLY A 25 -4.73 10.68 3.38
C GLY A 25 -4.36 9.78 2.20
N LEU A 26 -3.11 9.82 1.76
CA LEU A 26 -2.61 8.96 0.70
C LEU A 26 -2.68 7.49 1.08
N THR A 27 -2.25 7.12 2.29
CA THR A 27 -2.35 5.75 2.79
C THR A 27 -3.79 5.29 2.80
N ALA A 28 -4.73 6.09 3.32
CA ALA A 28 -6.14 5.75 3.34
C ALA A 28 -6.71 5.54 1.93
N LEU A 29 -6.39 6.43 0.98
CA LEU A 29 -6.80 6.29 -0.41
C LEU A 29 -6.24 5.02 -1.06
N LEU A 30 -4.95 4.72 -0.87
CA LEU A 30 -4.32 3.51 -1.39
C LEU A 30 -4.91 2.25 -0.76
N SER A 31 -5.21 2.27 0.54
CA SER A 31 -5.88 1.15 1.21
C SER A 31 -7.27 0.91 0.65
N LEU A 32 -8.06 1.96 0.42
CA LEU A 32 -9.38 1.83 -0.19
C LEU A 32 -9.30 1.29 -1.63
N LEU A 33 -8.32 1.77 -2.40
CA LEU A 33 -8.08 1.29 -3.76
C LEU A 33 -7.71 -0.20 -3.76
N LEU A 34 -6.86 -0.63 -2.82
CA LEU A 34 -6.46 -2.03 -2.68
C LEU A 34 -7.66 -2.92 -2.28
N LEU A 35 -8.48 -2.46 -1.34
CA LEU A 35 -9.70 -3.16 -0.94
C LEU A 35 -10.71 -3.27 -2.10
N TYR A 36 -10.84 -2.23 -2.92
CA TYR A 36 -11.64 -2.28 -4.14
C TYR A 36 -11.13 -3.36 -5.09
N PHE A 37 -9.84 -3.35 -5.43
CA PHE A 37 -9.30 -4.31 -6.39
C PHE A 37 -9.40 -5.76 -5.89
N ILE A 38 -9.10 -6.01 -4.60
CA ILE A 38 -9.13 -7.37 -4.03
C ILE A 38 -10.56 -7.87 -3.78
N GLY A 39 -11.50 -6.99 -3.41
CA GLY A 39 -12.84 -7.39 -3.00
C GLY A 39 -13.89 -7.31 -4.12
N VAL A 40 -13.81 -6.27 -4.93
CA VAL A 40 -14.85 -5.89 -5.89
C VAL A 40 -14.49 -6.43 -7.26
N ASP A 41 -13.30 -6.08 -7.76
CA ASP A 41 -12.86 -6.35 -9.14
C ASP A 41 -12.32 -7.77 -9.40
N GLN A 42 -12.43 -8.68 -8.42
CA GLN A 42 -12.08 -10.10 -8.55
C GLN A 42 -13.20 -10.95 -9.18
N GLY A 43 -14.03 -10.37 -10.05
CA GLY A 43 -15.08 -11.06 -10.80
C GLY A 43 -16.48 -11.07 -10.16
N ALA A 44 -16.68 -10.43 -9.00
CA ALA A 44 -18.00 -10.29 -8.39
C ALA A 44 -18.78 -9.08 -8.96
N THR A 45 -18.10 -7.93 -9.11
CA THR A 45 -18.65 -6.70 -9.69
C THR A 45 -17.50 -5.86 -10.26
N SER A 46 -17.58 -5.39 -11.50
CA SER A 46 -16.59 -4.45 -12.02
C SER A 46 -17.25 -3.17 -12.51
N LEU A 47 -16.65 -2.04 -12.15
CA LEU A 47 -17.08 -0.73 -12.64
C LEU A 47 -16.71 -0.52 -14.12
N PHE A 48 -15.77 -1.31 -14.64
CA PHE A 48 -15.23 -1.15 -15.99
C PHE A 48 -15.86 -2.11 -17.02
N GLY A 49 -16.81 -2.93 -16.61
CA GLY A 49 -17.60 -3.79 -17.50
C GLY A 49 -17.58 -5.26 -17.10
N SER A 50 -17.92 -6.14 -18.02
CA SER A 50 -17.92 -7.60 -17.80
C SER A 50 -16.53 -8.23 -17.94
N ASP A 51 -15.58 -7.52 -18.52
CA ASP A 51 -14.20 -7.97 -18.71
C ASP A 51 -13.33 -7.44 -17.55
N THR A 52 -12.74 -8.36 -16.80
CA THR A 52 -12.02 -8.06 -15.55
C THR A 52 -10.54 -8.42 -15.71
N HIS A 53 -9.79 -7.54 -16.37
CA HIS A 53 -8.34 -7.75 -16.59
C HIS A 53 -7.55 -8.05 -15.32
N LEU A 54 -7.96 -7.48 -14.17
CA LEU A 54 -7.34 -7.77 -12.89
C LEU A 54 -7.68 -9.17 -12.37
N HIS A 55 -8.91 -9.64 -12.56
CA HIS A 55 -9.30 -11.01 -12.25
C HIS A 55 -8.45 -12.00 -13.04
N GLU A 56 -8.31 -11.80 -14.36
CA GLU A 56 -7.51 -12.67 -15.22
C GLU A 56 -6.03 -12.64 -14.85
N PHE A 57 -5.45 -11.46 -14.61
CA PHE A 57 -4.07 -11.33 -14.17
C PHE A 57 -3.81 -12.07 -12.85
N VAL A 58 -4.68 -11.90 -11.86
CA VAL A 58 -4.53 -12.57 -10.56
C VAL A 58 -4.79 -14.07 -10.69
N HIS A 59 -5.76 -14.46 -11.50
CA HIS A 59 -6.06 -15.85 -11.82
C HIS A 59 -4.84 -16.55 -12.44
N ASP A 60 -4.19 -15.92 -13.43
CA ASP A 60 -3.00 -16.44 -14.08
C ASP A 60 -1.78 -16.47 -13.15
N ALA A 61 -1.60 -15.44 -12.31
CA ALA A 61 -0.53 -15.42 -11.31
C ALA A 61 -0.66 -16.58 -10.30
N ARG A 62 -1.90 -16.95 -9.92
CA ARG A 62 -2.14 -18.10 -9.04
C ARG A 62 -1.73 -19.41 -9.71
N HIS A 63 -2.04 -19.56 -10.99
CA HIS A 63 -1.65 -20.73 -11.77
C HIS A 63 -0.15 -20.79 -11.94
N PHE A 64 0.50 -19.66 -12.19
CA PHE A 64 1.95 -19.56 -12.26
C PHE A 64 2.63 -19.99 -10.96
N LEU A 65 2.03 -19.68 -9.82
CA LEU A 65 2.49 -20.11 -8.49
C LEU A 65 2.08 -21.55 -8.14
N GLY A 66 1.40 -22.27 -9.04
CA GLY A 66 1.00 -23.68 -8.88
C GLY A 66 -0.25 -23.89 -8.03
N PHE A 67 -0.98 -22.82 -7.66
CA PHE A 67 -2.23 -22.94 -6.95
C PHE A 67 -3.36 -23.38 -7.91
N PRO A 68 -4.09 -24.46 -7.62
CA PRO A 68 -5.15 -24.94 -8.50
C PRO A 68 -6.36 -23.99 -8.53
N CYS A 69 -7.10 -23.97 -9.64
CA CYS A 69 -8.45 -23.41 -9.73
C CYS A 69 -9.53 -24.46 -9.98
N HIS A 70 -10.79 -24.07 -9.72
CA HIS A 70 -11.97 -24.92 -9.85
C HIS A 70 -12.77 -24.45 -11.05
#